data_AF-A0AAV3JDT6-F1
#
_entry.id   AF-A0AAV3JDT6-F1
#
_cell.length_a   1.000
_cell.length_b   1.000
_cell.length_c   1.000
_cell.angle_alpha   90.00
_cell.angle_beta   90.00
_cell.angle_gamma   90.00
#
_symmetry.space_group_name_H-M   'P 1'
#
loop_
_entity.id
_entity.type
_entity.pdbx_description
1 polymer ?
#
loop_
_entity_poly.entity_id
_entity_poly.type
_entity_poly.pdbx_seq_one_letter_code
_entity_poly.pdbx_strand_id
1 'polypeptide(L)'
;MIPLKLQNRMESGRKSAFLISILTVSIVFLIDCRKTPNEEECVENQMHNVKLIAQASEDEIPPTMQQIMLKEILQPAMSRAIVLRCMSEKTLKQVRCELEKEKFRDLKECKKFGKEESK
;
A
#
# COMPACT_ATOMS: atom_id res chain seq x y z
N MET A 1 -66.06 -4.62 24.61
CA MET A 1 -65.04 -3.54 24.68
C MET A 1 -63.71 -4.20 25.01
N ILE A 2 -62.81 -4.36 24.03
CA ILE A 2 -61.51 -5.03 24.20
C ILE A 2 -60.44 -3.98 23.91
N PRO A 3 -59.53 -3.63 24.85
CA PRO A 3 -58.43 -2.74 24.52
C PRO A 3 -57.28 -3.55 23.89
N LEU A 4 -57.09 -3.35 22.59
CA LEU A 4 -55.86 -3.64 21.85
C LEU A 4 -54.73 -2.74 22.40
N LYS A 5 -53.94 -3.25 23.36
CA LYS A 5 -52.67 -2.62 23.74
C LYS A 5 -51.55 -3.17 22.84
N LEU A 6 -51.39 -2.47 21.72
CA LEU A 6 -50.14 -2.06 21.08
C LEU A 6 -48.85 -2.69 21.63
N GLN A 7 -48.64 -3.97 21.34
CA GLN A 7 -47.32 -4.60 21.41
C GLN A 7 -46.69 -4.40 20.04
N ASN A 8 -45.91 -3.33 19.85
CA ASN A 8 -44.86 -3.19 18.82
C ASN A 8 -44.35 -1.75 18.77
N ARG A 9 -43.27 -1.44 19.50
CA ARG A 9 -42.23 -0.52 19.01
C ARG A 9 -41.05 -0.44 19.97
N MET A 10 -39.88 -0.28 19.36
CA MET A 10 -38.57 0.06 19.95
C MET A 10 -37.69 -1.11 20.36
N GLU A 11 -37.33 -1.93 19.37
CA GLU A 11 -36.07 -2.68 19.40
C GLU A 11 -35.42 -2.72 18.01
N SER A 12 -35.26 -1.55 17.37
CA SER A 12 -34.78 -1.47 15.97
C SER A 12 -33.70 -0.40 15.71
N GLY A 13 -33.26 0.35 16.73
CA GLY A 13 -32.25 1.40 16.56
C GLY A 13 -30.79 0.90 16.63
N ARG A 14 -30.46 0.02 17.59
CA ARG A 14 -29.07 -0.41 17.83
C ARG A 14 -28.50 -1.19 16.65
N LYS A 15 -29.21 -2.22 16.15
CA LYS A 15 -28.70 -3.07 15.05
C LYS A 15 -28.48 -2.28 13.75
N SER A 16 -29.32 -1.29 13.46
CA SER A 16 -29.20 -0.44 12.26
C SER A 16 -27.95 0.44 12.30
N ALA A 17 -27.68 1.12 13.42
CA ALA A 17 -26.48 1.94 13.58
C ALA A 17 -25.18 1.14 13.55
N PHE A 18 -25.18 -0.09 14.12
CA PHE A 18 -24.04 -1.01 14.03
C PHE A 18 -23.77 -1.43 12.57
N LEU A 19 -24.81 -1.74 11.80
CA LEU A 19 -24.66 -2.10 10.37
C LEU A 19 -24.17 -0.92 9.53
N ILE A 20 -24.68 0.29 9.76
CA ILE A 20 -24.23 1.52 9.08
C ILE A 20 -22.75 1.79 9.39
N SER A 21 -22.36 1.70 10.67
CA SER A 21 -20.97 1.90 11.10
C SER A 21 -20.00 0.91 10.45
N ILE A 22 -20.35 -0.39 10.44
CA ILE A 22 -19.54 -1.44 9.78
C ILE A 22 -19.45 -1.18 8.26
N LEU A 23 -20.56 -0.79 7.61
CA LEU A 23 -20.57 -0.45 6.19
C LEU A 23 -19.64 0.73 5.88
N THR A 24 -19.72 1.80 6.67
CA THR A 24 -18.91 3.01 6.46
C THR A 24 -17.42 2.75 6.67
N VAL A 25 -17.05 1.98 7.70
CA VAL A 25 -15.64 1.61 7.94
C VAL A 25 -15.10 0.74 6.81
N SER A 26 -15.91 -0.20 6.30
CA SER A 26 -15.52 -1.09 5.21
C SER A 26 -15.30 -0.34 3.90
N ILE A 27 -16.15 0.63 3.58
CA ILE A 27 -16.03 1.47 2.38
C ILE A 27 -14.77 2.35 2.45
N VAL A 28 -14.51 3.00 3.58
CA VAL A 28 -13.31 3.84 3.77
C VAL A 28 -12.04 2.98 3.63
N PHE A 29 -12.01 1.79 4.22
CA PHE A 29 -10.85 0.90 4.15
C PHE A 29 -10.57 0.36 2.74
N LEU A 30 -11.63 0.11 1.95
CA LEU A 30 -11.53 -0.30 0.55
C LEU A 30 -11.03 0.83 -0.36
N ILE A 31 -11.44 2.07 -0.10
CA ILE A 31 -10.97 3.25 -0.86
C ILE A 31 -9.47 3.44 -0.66
N ASP A 32 -8.98 3.30 0.58
CA ASP A 32 -7.54 3.39 0.87
C ASP A 32 -6.72 2.27 0.23
N CYS A 33 -7.28 1.07 0.02
CA CYS A 33 -6.60 -0.01 -0.71
C CYS A 33 -6.44 0.26 -2.22
N ARG A 34 -7.31 1.09 -2.81
CA ARG A 34 -7.32 1.34 -4.27
C ARG A 34 -6.57 2.61 -4.68
N LYS A 35 -6.12 3.42 -3.72
CA LYS A 35 -5.44 4.67 -4.06
C LYS A 35 -4.10 4.36 -4.73
N THR A 36 -3.91 4.90 -5.93
CA THR A 36 -2.64 4.87 -6.65
C THR A 36 -1.70 5.93 -6.08
N PRO A 37 -0.40 5.64 -5.95
CA PRO A 37 0.56 6.64 -5.52
C PRO A 37 0.75 7.71 -6.60
N ASN A 38 1.05 8.95 -6.18
CA ASN A 38 1.39 10.03 -7.10
C ASN A 38 2.89 10.00 -7.48
N GLU A 39 3.30 10.93 -8.36
CA GLU A 39 4.68 10.99 -8.83
C GLU A 39 5.68 11.27 -7.69
N GLU A 40 5.36 12.21 -6.79
CA GLU A 40 6.21 12.60 -5.67
C GLU A 40 6.46 11.41 -4.71
N GLU A 41 5.41 10.70 -4.32
CA GLU A 41 5.48 9.49 -3.49
C GLU A 41 6.33 8.39 -4.15
N CYS A 42 6.25 8.27 -5.49
CA CYS A 42 7.04 7.30 -6.23
C CYS A 42 8.51 7.72 -6.40
N VAL A 43 8.80 9.01 -6.55
CA VAL A 43 10.17 9.56 -6.57
C VAL A 43 10.84 9.36 -5.21
N GLU A 44 10.14 9.70 -4.13
CA GLU A 44 10.63 9.51 -2.76
C GLU A 44 10.94 8.03 -2.51
N ASN A 45 10.00 7.15 -2.86
CA ASN A 45 10.19 5.70 -2.71
C ASN A 45 11.33 5.17 -3.58
N GLN A 46 11.53 5.67 -4.80
CA GLN A 46 12.69 5.29 -5.60
C GLN A 46 13.99 5.70 -4.89
N MET A 47 14.08 6.94 -4.40
CA MET A 47 15.28 7.43 -3.72
C MET A 47 15.56 6.63 -2.45
N HIS A 48 14.53 6.30 -1.68
CA HIS A 48 14.62 5.42 -0.52
C HIS A 48 15.15 4.03 -0.88
N ASN A 49 14.59 3.40 -1.91
CA ASN A 49 15.05 2.08 -2.37
C ASN A 49 16.50 2.11 -2.88
N VAL A 50 16.92 3.18 -3.55
CA VAL A 50 18.33 3.38 -3.95
C VAL A 50 19.24 3.46 -2.72
N LYS A 51 18.82 4.19 -1.68
CA LYS A 51 19.56 4.27 -0.41
C LYS A 51 19.68 2.90 0.25
N LEU A 52 18.58 2.13 0.31
CA LEU A 52 18.59 0.77 0.85
C LEU A 52 19.55 -0.15 0.09
N ILE A 53 19.58 -0.06 -1.25
CA ILE A 53 20.52 -0.82 -2.08
C ILE A 53 21.96 -0.43 -1.75
N ALA A 54 22.27 0.88 -1.67
CA ALA A 54 23.61 1.37 -1.38
C ALA A 54 24.11 1.02 0.03
N GLN A 55 23.19 0.78 0.98
CA GLN A 55 23.48 0.44 2.36
C GLN A 55 23.34 -1.06 2.67
N ALA A 56 22.90 -1.86 1.70
CA ALA A 56 22.74 -3.29 1.87
C ALA A 56 24.08 -3.96 2.22
N SER A 57 24.04 -4.93 3.13
CA SER A 57 25.23 -5.72 3.49
C SER A 57 25.62 -6.66 2.34
N GLU A 58 26.87 -7.12 2.33
CA GLU A 58 27.35 -8.08 1.31
C GLU A 58 26.52 -9.38 1.29
N ASP A 59 26.00 -9.78 2.46
CA ASP A 59 25.10 -10.93 2.61
C ASP A 59 23.70 -10.70 2.00
N GLU A 60 23.24 -9.45 1.89
CA GLU A 60 21.98 -9.10 1.23
C GLU A 60 22.17 -8.89 -0.27
N ILE A 61 23.17 -8.09 -0.66
CA ILE A 61 23.48 -7.76 -2.04
C ILE A 61 25.01 -7.83 -2.20
N PRO A 62 25.54 -8.77 -3.01
CA PRO A 62 26.97 -8.83 -3.28
C PRO A 62 27.48 -7.51 -3.87
N PRO A 63 28.70 -7.04 -3.51
CA PRO A 63 29.22 -5.72 -3.93
C PRO A 63 29.18 -5.48 -5.44
N THR A 64 29.50 -6.49 -6.25
CA THR A 64 29.45 -6.38 -7.71
C THR A 64 28.02 -6.17 -8.22
N MET A 65 27.04 -6.85 -7.62
CA MET A 65 25.63 -6.72 -7.98
C MET A 65 25.09 -5.35 -7.54
N GLN A 66 25.47 -4.89 -6.35
CA GLN A 66 25.10 -3.56 -5.84
C GLN A 66 25.54 -2.46 -6.80
N GLN A 67 26.78 -2.52 -7.28
CA GLN A 67 27.30 -1.55 -8.26
C GLN A 67 26.53 -1.57 -9.58
N ILE A 68 26.23 -2.76 -10.11
CA ILE A 68 25.43 -2.90 -11.33
C ILE A 68 24.03 -2.31 -11.14
N MET A 69 23.35 -2.66 -10.04
CA MET A 69 22.01 -2.17 -9.73
C MET A 69 21.98 -0.65 -9.61
N LEU A 70 22.92 -0.05 -8.86
CA LEU A 70 23.00 1.40 -8.71
C LEU A 70 23.28 2.08 -10.04
N LYS A 71 24.22 1.55 -10.85
CA LYS A 71 24.53 2.10 -12.16
C LYS A 71 23.31 2.13 -13.08
N GLU A 72 22.50 1.08 -13.09
CA GLU A 72 21.30 1.01 -13.92
C GLU A 72 20.17 1.91 -13.41
N ILE A 73 19.86 1.87 -12.11
CA ILE A 73 18.72 2.61 -11.53
C ILE A 73 18.95 4.13 -11.56
N LEU A 74 20.21 4.57 -11.48
CA LEU A 74 20.57 5.99 -11.56
C LEU A 74 20.53 6.55 -13.00
N GLN A 75 20.40 5.71 -14.03
CA GLN A 75 20.23 6.22 -15.39
C GLN A 75 18.91 7.00 -15.51
N PRO A 76 18.88 8.20 -16.11
CA PRO A 76 17.68 9.03 -16.18
C PRO A 76 16.48 8.32 -16.83
N ALA A 77 16.70 7.53 -17.87
CA ALA A 77 15.65 6.77 -18.55
C ALA A 77 15.06 5.68 -17.65
N MET A 78 15.92 4.93 -16.96
CA MET A 78 15.50 3.90 -16.01
C MET A 78 14.78 4.50 -14.81
N SER A 79 15.31 5.59 -14.25
CA SER A 79 14.70 6.31 -13.15
C SER A 79 13.27 6.72 -13.46
N ARG A 80 13.05 7.37 -14.61
CA ARG A 80 11.70 7.74 -15.07
C ARG A 80 10.79 6.53 -15.26
N ALA A 81 11.31 5.45 -15.86
CA ALA A 81 10.55 4.23 -16.04
C ALA A 81 10.12 3.59 -14.71
N ILE A 82 10.97 3.63 -13.69
CA ILE A 82 10.67 3.14 -12.34
C ILE A 82 9.56 3.95 -11.68
N VAL A 83 9.61 5.29 -11.78
CA VAL A 83 8.55 6.17 -11.24
C VAL A 83 7.22 5.91 -11.93
N LEU A 84 7.19 5.88 -13.27
CA LEU A 84 5.96 5.60 -14.03
C LEU A 84 5.38 4.23 -13.69
N ARG A 85 6.24 3.22 -13.56
CA ARG A 85 5.85 1.87 -13.15
C ARG A 85 5.29 1.84 -11.73
N CYS A 86 5.89 2.59 -10.80
CA CYS A 86 5.39 2.71 -9.44
C CYS A 86 3.96 3.25 -9.41
N MET A 87 3.67 4.33 -10.16
CA MET A 87 2.32 4.91 -10.25
C MET A 87 1.30 3.92 -10.86
N SER A 88 1.74 3.14 -11.84
CA SER A 88 0.88 2.19 -12.56
C SER A 88 0.64 0.90 -11.80
N GLU A 89 1.65 0.33 -11.15
CA GLU A 89 1.62 -1.06 -10.68
C GLU A 89 1.52 -1.19 -9.15
N LYS A 90 1.90 -0.16 -8.39
CA LYS A 90 1.84 -0.23 -6.92
C LYS A 90 0.55 0.37 -6.37
N THR A 91 0.21 -0.04 -5.16
CA THR A 91 -0.78 0.66 -4.33
C THR A 91 -0.07 1.67 -3.44
N LEU A 92 -0.79 2.70 -2.99
CA LEU A 92 -0.25 3.64 -2.01
C LEU A 92 0.17 2.96 -0.70
N LYS A 93 -0.56 1.93 -0.27
CA LYS A 93 -0.21 1.13 0.92
C LYS A 93 1.12 0.40 0.74
N GLN A 94 1.38 -0.14 -0.44
CA GLN A 94 2.66 -0.76 -0.74
C GLN A 94 3.80 0.27 -0.67
N VAL A 95 3.64 1.44 -1.29
CA VAL A 95 4.66 2.50 -1.27
C VAL A 95 4.99 2.96 0.16
N ARG A 96 3.96 3.18 0.98
CA ARG A 96 4.16 3.54 2.39
C ARG A 96 4.87 2.44 3.18
N CYS A 97 4.50 1.18 2.97
CA CYS A 97 5.20 0.06 3.59
C CYS A 97 6.69 0.04 3.21
N GLU A 98 7.01 0.28 1.93
CA GLU A 98 8.40 0.27 1.44
C GLU A 98 9.23 1.41 2.07
N LEU A 99 8.65 2.60 2.21
CA LEU A 99 9.27 3.75 2.87
C LEU A 99 9.57 3.51 4.36
N GLU A 100 8.79 2.65 5.03
CA GLU A 100 9.00 2.30 6.44
C GLU A 100 10.11 1.26 6.65
N LYS A 101 10.64 0.62 5.59
CA LYS A 101 11.67 -0.41 5.72
C LYS A 101 13.07 0.19 5.79
N GLU A 102 13.89 -0.38 6.68
CA GLU A 102 15.30 0.01 6.85
C GLU A 102 16.28 -0.94 6.14
N LYS A 103 15.82 -2.11 5.70
CA LYS A 103 16.65 -3.13 5.03
C LYS A 103 16.06 -3.52 3.70
N PHE A 104 16.95 -3.75 2.72
CA PHE A 104 16.54 -4.12 1.38
C PHE A 104 15.77 -5.45 1.35
N ARG A 105 16.19 -6.45 2.15
CA ARG A 105 15.52 -7.75 2.20
C ARG A 105 14.07 -7.69 2.70
N ASP A 106 13.71 -6.66 3.46
CA ASP A 106 12.41 -6.54 4.11
C ASP A 106 11.35 -5.96 3.16
N LEU A 107 11.78 -5.35 2.04
CA LEU A 107 10.88 -4.83 0.99
C LEU A 107 9.99 -5.93 0.41
N LYS A 108 10.44 -7.20 0.43
CA LYS A 108 9.64 -8.34 -0.04
C LYS A 108 8.30 -8.48 0.70
N GLU A 109 8.25 -8.05 1.95
CA GLU A 109 7.03 -8.15 2.77
C GLU A 109 5.95 -7.18 2.31
N CYS A 110 6.34 -6.06 1.69
CA CYS A 110 5.42 -5.04 1.21
C CYS A 110 4.66 -5.48 -0.05
N LYS A 111 5.14 -6.51 -0.76
CA LYS A 111 4.44 -7.08 -1.93
C LYS A 111 3.03 -7.56 -1.62
N LYS A 112 2.73 -7.94 -0.37
CA LYS A 112 1.37 -8.32 0.06
C LYS A 112 0.33 -7.21 -0.08
N PHE A 113 0.78 -5.96 -0.19
CA PHE A 113 -0.06 -4.79 -0.41
C PHE A 113 -0.15 -4.40 -1.90
N GLY A 114 0.56 -5.11 -2.78
CA GLY A 114 0.56 -4.85 -4.21
C GLY A 114 -0.76 -5.21 -4.88
N LYS A 115 -0.90 -4.76 -6.13
CA LYS A 115 -2.02 -5.17 -6.97
C LYS A 115 -1.90 -6.66 -7.28
N GLU A 116 -3.03 -7.37 -7.36
CA GLU A 116 -3.02 -8.76 -7.82
C GLU A 116 -2.48 -8.80 -9.25
N GLU A 117 -1.48 -9.66 -9.49
CA GLU A 117 -0.97 -9.92 -10.83
C GLU A 117 -2.13 -10.49 -11.66
N SER A 118 -2.61 -9.72 -12.63
CA SER A 118 -3.58 -10.22 -13.60
C SER A 118 -2.87 -11.29 -14.44
N LYS A 119 -3.15 -12.55 -14.13
CA LYS A 119 -2.67 -13.73 -14.87
C LYS A 119 -3.14 -13.73 -16.32
#